data_AF-A0A829YGL5-F1
#
_entry.id   AF-A0A829YGL5-F1
#
_cell.length_a   1.000
_cell.length_b   1.000
_cell.length_c   1.000
_cell.angle_alpha   90.00
_cell.angle_beta   90.00
_cell.angle_gamma   90.00
#
_symmetry.space_group_name_H-M   'P 1'
#
loop_
_entity.id
_entity.type
_entity.pdbx_description
1 polymer ?
#
loop_
_entity_poly.entity_id
_entity_poly.type
_entity_poly.pdbx_seq_one_letter_code
_entity_poly.pdbx_strand_id
1 'polypeptide(L)'
;MKARAALLATCVIFSACTVVKIGKGDTNTIQHDGGAEEANNLANRACRRAGGQAAEIISTVNKDPSLPPGTGKQVTTFRCGSAAGR
;
A
#
# COMPACT_ATOMS: atom_id res chain seq x y z
N MET A 1 -28.56 3.11 40.98
CA MET A 1 -27.65 3.99 40.21
C MET A 1 -26.29 3.29 40.11
N LYS A 2 -25.94 2.75 38.95
CA LYS A 2 -24.60 2.21 38.68
C LYS A 2 -24.21 2.65 37.27
N ALA A 3 -23.32 3.65 37.22
CA ALA A 3 -22.80 4.25 36.01
C ALA A 3 -22.14 3.17 35.14
N ARG A 4 -22.68 2.96 33.95
CA ARG A 4 -22.03 2.17 32.91
C ARG A 4 -20.95 3.08 32.31
N ALA A 5 -19.73 2.87 32.77
CA ALA A 5 -18.53 3.56 32.31
C ALA A 5 -18.45 3.50 30.78
N ALA A 6 -18.23 4.68 30.21
CA ALA A 6 -18.21 4.96 28.79
C ALA A 6 -17.16 4.09 28.09
N LEU A 7 -17.62 3.24 27.17
CA LEU A 7 -16.78 2.49 26.24
C LEU A 7 -16.47 3.40 25.04
N LEU A 8 -15.80 4.53 25.29
CA LEU A 8 -15.21 5.38 24.25
C LEU A 8 -13.85 4.79 23.87
N ALA A 9 -13.87 3.64 23.19
CA ALA A 9 -12.70 3.06 22.56
C ALA A 9 -12.41 3.84 21.27
N THR A 10 -11.61 4.89 21.45
CA THR A 10 -10.90 5.71 20.46
C THR A 10 -10.38 4.89 19.27
N CYS A 11 -11.17 4.77 18.20
CA CYS A 11 -10.74 4.23 16.90
C CYS A 11 -9.93 5.28 16.12
N VAL A 12 -8.81 5.74 16.68
CA VAL A 12 -7.89 6.68 16.00
C VAL A 12 -6.66 5.92 15.55
N ILE A 13 -6.83 4.97 14.62
CA ILE A 13 -5.70 4.32 13.93
C ILE A 13 -6.07 4.07 12.47
N PHE A 14 -6.33 5.12 11.70
CA PHE A 14 -6.19 5.06 10.23
C PHE A 14 -5.04 5.99 9.83
N SER A 15 -3.85 5.54 10.19
CA SER A 15 -2.58 6.08 9.74
C SER A 15 -2.43 5.92 8.22
N ALA A 16 -2.12 7.05 7.59
CA ALA A 16 -1.64 7.22 6.21
C ALA A 16 -2.59 6.77 5.09
N CYS A 17 -3.39 7.72 4.58
CA CYS A 17 -4.11 7.60 3.32
C CYS A 17 -3.11 7.49 2.15
N THR A 18 -2.68 6.27 1.82
CA THR A 18 -1.93 6.01 0.58
C THR A 18 -2.93 5.94 -0.57
N VAL A 19 -2.79 6.82 -1.57
CA VAL A 19 -3.65 6.82 -2.74
C VAL A 19 -3.28 5.63 -3.62
N VAL A 20 -4.14 4.61 -3.65
CA VAL A 20 -4.01 3.46 -4.55
C VAL A 20 -4.91 3.70 -5.77
N LYS A 21 -4.31 3.93 -6.94
CA LYS A 21 -5.07 3.93 -8.20
C LYS A 21 -5.13 2.48 -8.69
N ILE A 22 -6.31 1.87 -8.61
CA ILE A 22 -6.60 0.60 -9.26
C ILE A 22 -6.92 0.93 -10.71
N GLY A 23 -5.98 0.69 -11.63
CA GLY A 23 -6.18 0.92 -13.05
C GLY A 23 -7.19 -0.08 -13.63
N LYS A 24 -7.70 0.19 -14.82
CA LYS A 24 -8.58 -0.73 -15.60
C LYS A 24 -7.86 -1.98 -16.13
N GLY A 25 -6.69 -2.31 -15.55
CA GLY A 25 -5.89 -3.50 -15.79
C GLY A 25 -5.31 -3.98 -14.46
N ASP A 26 -4.74 -5.18 -14.40
CA ASP A 26 -4.35 -5.91 -13.17
C ASP A 26 -3.26 -5.24 -12.31
N THR A 27 -2.96 -3.96 -12.56
CA THR A 27 -1.90 -3.16 -11.95
C THR A 27 -2.46 -2.08 -11.03
N ASN A 28 -1.86 -1.97 -9.86
CA ASN A 28 -2.12 -0.97 -8.83
C ASN A 28 -0.88 -0.10 -8.65
N THR A 29 -1.05 1.15 -8.20
CA THR A 29 0.07 2.05 -7.90
C THR A 29 0.05 2.52 -6.46
N ILE A 30 1.22 2.58 -5.80
CA ILE A 30 1.41 3.19 -4.48
C ILE A 30 2.49 4.27 -4.53
N GLN A 31 2.29 5.35 -3.79
CA GLN A 31 3.32 6.38 -3.58
C GLN A 31 3.91 6.23 -2.17
N HIS A 32 5.24 6.24 -2.03
CA HIS A 32 5.92 6.08 -0.73
C HIS A 32 7.28 6.80 -0.66
N ASP A 33 7.76 7.02 0.55
CA ASP A 33 9.08 7.62 0.86
C ASP A 33 10.06 6.51 1.25
N GLY A 34 10.43 5.64 0.32
CA GLY A 34 11.28 4.51 0.68
C GLY A 34 11.82 3.75 -0.52
N GLY A 35 12.77 2.86 -0.26
CA GLY A 35 13.37 1.99 -1.27
C GLY A 35 12.49 0.81 -1.67
N ALA A 36 13.08 -0.12 -2.44
CA ALA A 36 12.40 -1.30 -2.95
C ALA A 36 11.77 -2.19 -1.86
N GLU A 37 12.40 -2.28 -0.69
CA GLU A 37 11.89 -3.06 0.44
C GLU A 37 10.57 -2.48 1.00
N GLU A 38 10.49 -1.16 1.15
CA GLU A 38 9.27 -0.50 1.61
C GLU A 38 8.16 -0.59 0.57
N ALA A 39 8.51 -0.47 -0.72
CA ALA A 39 7.60 -0.71 -1.83
C ALA A 39 6.97 -2.11 -1.76
N ASN A 40 7.82 -3.13 -1.60
CA ASN A 40 7.41 -4.53 -1.50
C ASN A 40 6.50 -4.77 -0.31
N ASN A 41 6.87 -4.25 0.86
CA ASN A 41 6.08 -4.36 2.09
C ASN A 41 4.71 -3.70 1.96
N LEU A 42 4.65 -2.48 1.42
CA LEU A 42 3.39 -1.76 1.21
C LEU A 42 2.50 -2.47 0.18
N ALA A 43 3.07 -2.89 -0.94
CA ALA A 43 2.34 -3.59 -2.00
C ALA A 43 1.79 -4.94 -1.49
N ASN A 44 2.59 -5.74 -0.78
CA ASN A 44 2.15 -6.99 -0.18
C ASN A 44 1.05 -6.80 0.86
N ARG A 45 1.11 -5.72 1.65
CA ARG A 45 0.02 -5.36 2.57
C ARG A 45 -1.25 -4.97 1.82
N ALA A 46 -1.13 -4.18 0.76
CA ALA A 46 -2.26 -3.78 -0.07
C ALA A 46 -2.93 -5.01 -0.72
N CYS A 47 -2.16 -5.93 -1.27
CA CYS A 47 -2.69 -7.16 -1.87
C CYS A 47 -3.37 -8.06 -0.84
N ARG A 48 -2.76 -8.25 0.34
CA ARG A 48 -3.40 -9.01 1.43
C ARG A 48 -4.74 -8.42 1.87
N ARG A 49 -4.84 -7.09 1.96
CA ARG A 49 -6.10 -6.39 2.27
C ARG A 49 -7.16 -6.54 1.18
N ALA A 50 -6.72 -6.71 -0.07
CA ALA A 50 -7.60 -6.95 -1.21
C ALA A 50 -7.93 -8.45 -1.43
N GLY A 51 -7.47 -9.36 -0.56
CA GLY A 51 -7.70 -10.81 -0.68
C GLY A 51 -6.73 -11.55 -1.61
N GLY A 52 -5.68 -10.89 -2.10
CA GLY A 52 -4.56 -11.50 -2.84
C GLY A 52 -3.49 -12.07 -1.91
N GLN A 53 -2.62 -12.94 -2.43
CA GLN A 53 -1.55 -13.57 -1.64
C GLN A 53 -0.30 -12.69 -1.51
N ALA A 54 0.20 -12.21 -2.65
CA ALA A 54 1.44 -11.45 -2.72
C ALA A 54 1.37 -10.38 -3.82
N ALA A 55 2.23 -9.39 -3.72
CA ALA A 55 2.42 -8.37 -4.74
C ALA A 55 3.62 -8.70 -5.63
N GLU A 56 3.43 -8.55 -6.93
CA GLU A 56 4.50 -8.54 -7.93
C GLU A 56 4.80 -7.09 -8.29
N ILE A 57 6.02 -6.62 -8.00
CA ILE A 57 6.44 -5.26 -8.35
C ILE A 57 6.80 -5.21 -9.83
N ILE A 58 6.09 -4.38 -10.60
CA ILE A 58 6.34 -4.19 -12.04
C ILE A 58 7.38 -3.10 -12.27
N SER A 59 7.24 -1.97 -11.58
CA SER A 59 8.12 -0.81 -11.78
C SER A 59 8.11 0.09 -10.56
N THR A 60 9.27 0.64 -10.20
CA THR A 60 9.38 1.74 -9.25
C THR A 60 10.09 2.90 -9.94
N VAL A 61 9.48 4.08 -9.89
CA VAL A 61 10.03 5.30 -10.48
C VAL A 61 9.94 6.45 -9.49
N ASN A 62 10.89 7.37 -9.54
CA ASN A 62 10.77 8.62 -8.81
C ASN A 62 9.56 9.38 -9.32
N LYS A 63 8.77 9.94 -8.41
CA LYS A 63 7.69 10.86 -8.74
C LYS A 63 8.23 12.12 -9.40
N ASP A 64 9.40 12.57 -8.96
CA ASP A 64 10.15 13.65 -9.57
C ASP A 64 11.25 13.04 -10.48
N PRO A 65 11.13 13.19 -11.81
CA PRO A 65 12.09 12.62 -12.75
C PRO A 65 13.46 13.32 -12.70
N SER A 66 13.58 14.49 -12.06
CA SER A 66 14.85 15.19 -11.90
C SER A 66 15.73 14.61 -10.78
N LEU A 67 15.16 13.78 -9.92
CA LEU A 67 15.88 13.18 -8.80
C LEU A 67 16.53 11.84 -9.19
N PRO A 68 17.69 11.49 -8.59
CA PRO A 68 18.32 10.19 -8.82
C PRO A 68 17.47 9.04 -8.27
N PRO A 69 17.49 7.84 -8.90
CA PRO A 69 16.71 6.68 -8.47
C PRO A 69 16.91 6.36 -6.98
N GLY A 70 15.83 5.98 -6.29
CA GLY A 70 15.90 5.67 -4.86
C GLY A 70 15.85 6.91 -3.94
N THR A 71 15.76 8.12 -4.49
CA THR A 71 15.64 9.36 -3.70
C THR A 71 14.28 10.03 -3.87
N GLY A 72 13.80 10.69 -2.81
CA GLY A 72 12.51 11.37 -2.82
C GLY A 72 11.30 10.43 -2.83
N LYS A 73 10.14 10.97 -3.24
CA LYS A 73 8.88 10.20 -3.33
C LYS A 73 8.97 9.23 -4.49
N GLN A 74 8.71 7.96 -4.21
CA GLN A 74 8.60 6.90 -5.20
C GLN A 74 7.16 6.63 -5.58
N VAL A 75 6.95 6.22 -6.83
CA VAL A 75 5.72 5.62 -7.32
C VAL A 75 6.04 4.21 -7.77
N THR A 76 5.43 3.24 -7.09
CA THR A 76 5.59 1.83 -7.41
C THR A 76 4.30 1.27 -7.99
N THR A 77 4.41 0.65 -9.16
CA THR A 77 3.34 -0.10 -9.83
C THR A 77 3.51 -1.57 -9.54
N PHE A 78 2.45 -2.25 -9.12
CA PHE A 78 2.47 -3.65 -8.74
C PHE A 78 1.18 -4.37 -9.13
N ARG A 79 1.23 -5.69 -9.30
CA ARG A 79 0.04 -6.55 -9.43
C ARG A 79 -0.16 -7.36 -8.16
N CYS A 80 -1.41 -7.68 -7.87
CA CYS A 80 -1.69 -8.66 -6.83
C CYS A 80 -1.81 -10.04 -7.46
N GLY A 81 -1.00 -10.99 -6.98
CA GLY A 81 -1.18 -12.40 -7.29
C GLY A 81 -2.49 -12.89 -6.69
N SER A 82 -3.35 -13.45 -7.53
CA SER A 82 -4.57 -14.13 -7.08
C SER A 82 -4.23 -15.27 -6.14
N ALA A 83 -4.99 -15.41 -5.07
CA ALA A 83 -4.90 -16.55 -4.16
C ALA A 83 -5.39 -17.88 -4.79
N ALA A 84 -5.87 -17.86 -6.03
CA ALA A 84 -6.44 -19.00 -6.73
C ALA A 84 -5.44 -19.56 -7.75
N GLY A 85 -4.86 -20.71 -7.40
CA GLY A 85 -3.93 -21.44 -8.27
C GLY A 85 -3.26 -22.64 -7.60
N ARG A 86 -3.98 -23.38 -6.74
CA ARG A 86 -3.72 -24.80 -6.46
C ARG A 86 -5.05 -25.51 -6.30
#